data_AF-A0A327VJB5-F1
#
_entry.id   AF-A0A327VJB5-F1
#
_cell.length_a   1.000
_cell.length_b   1.000
_cell.length_c   1.000
_cell.angle_alpha   90.00
_cell.angle_beta   90.00
_cell.angle_gamma   90.00
#
_symmetry.space_group_name_H-M   'P 1'
#
loop_
_entity.id
_entity.type
_entity.pdbx_description
1 polymer ?
#
loop_
_entity_poly.entity_id
_entity_poly.type
_entity_poly.pdbx_seq_one_letter_code
_entity_poly.pdbx_strand_id
1 'polypeptide(L)'
;MGRELHPAEATTRPRWHNLCMEHDGQLQLYAAVADQLKEAHHRVRALQVPEGVRMALTRKLLAITAVAKHDLAAAARRLERFMADLDDFDEGSGSEEEL
;
A
#
# COMPACT_ATOMS: atom_id res chain seq x y z
N MET A 1 -47.79 42.31 -0.99
CA MET A 1 -46.59 42.51 -0.14
C MET A 1 -46.80 41.67 1.11
N GLY A 2 -45.89 40.88 1.68
CA GLY A 2 -44.53 40.45 1.38
C GLY A 2 -44.33 39.15 2.17
N ARG A 3 -43.34 38.36 1.78
CA ARG A 3 -43.06 37.00 2.29
C ARG A 3 -42.73 37.04 3.79
N GLU A 4 -43.36 36.18 4.59
CA GLU A 4 -42.77 35.77 5.87
C GLU A 4 -42.29 34.32 5.73
N LEU A 5 -40.99 34.21 5.93
CA LEU A 5 -40.16 33.04 5.68
C LEU A 5 -40.31 32.05 6.84
N HIS A 6 -40.25 30.77 6.49
CA HIS A 6 -40.30 29.63 7.40
C HIS A 6 -39.12 29.65 8.41
N PRO A 7 -39.30 29.10 9.63
CA PRO A 7 -38.21 28.89 10.57
C PRO A 7 -37.40 27.66 10.13
N ALA A 8 -36.39 27.89 9.31
CA ALA A 8 -35.37 26.91 9.00
C ALA A 8 -34.00 27.57 9.11
N GLU A 9 -33.68 28.08 10.29
CA GLU A 9 -32.29 28.29 10.67
C GLU A 9 -31.68 26.91 10.90
N ALA A 10 -31.19 26.40 9.77
CA ALA A 10 -30.38 25.23 9.64
C ALA A 10 -29.35 25.21 10.75
N THR A 11 -29.46 24.18 11.57
CA THR A 11 -28.35 23.66 12.36
C THR A 11 -27.11 23.61 11.47
N THR A 12 -26.12 24.47 11.77
CA THR A 12 -24.74 24.24 11.36
C THR A 12 -24.28 22.98 12.09
N ARG A 13 -24.69 21.83 11.54
CA ARG A 13 -24.16 20.53 11.92
C ARG A 13 -22.72 20.50 11.45
N PRO A 14 -21.78 20.11 12.33
CA PRO A 14 -20.38 20.27 12.03
C PRO A 14 -20.01 19.38 10.84
N ARG A 15 -19.17 19.94 9.97
CA ARG A 15 -18.62 19.38 8.74
C ARG A 15 -17.63 18.22 9.00
N TRP A 16 -17.92 17.30 9.92
CA TRP A 16 -17.04 16.15 10.23
C TRP A 16 -17.27 14.97 9.29
N HIS A 17 -18.44 14.86 8.65
CA HIS A 17 -18.75 13.71 7.80
C HIS A 17 -17.82 13.58 6.58
N ASN A 18 -17.36 14.69 6.01
CA ASN A 18 -16.40 14.64 4.90
C ASN A 18 -14.94 14.42 5.35
N LEU A 19 -14.60 14.70 6.61
CA LEU A 19 -13.25 14.43 7.12
C LEU A 19 -13.09 12.95 7.50
N CYS A 20 -14.15 12.30 8.00
CA CYS A 20 -14.13 10.88 8.34
C CYS A 20 -14.06 9.96 7.10
N MET A 21 -14.87 10.21 6.06
CA MET A 21 -14.87 9.34 4.87
C MET A 21 -13.60 9.42 4.01
N GLU A 22 -12.99 10.61 3.88
CA GLU A 22 -11.71 10.75 3.17
C GLU A 22 -10.55 10.10 3.96
N HIS A 23 -10.64 10.13 5.31
CA HIS A 23 -9.77 9.35 6.19
C HIS A 23 -9.96 7.84 6.04
N ASP A 24 -11.19 7.34 5.93
CA ASP A 24 -11.44 5.90 5.74
C ASP A 24 -10.86 5.37 4.42
N GLY A 25 -10.92 6.15 3.34
CA GLY A 25 -10.29 5.80 2.06
C GLY A 25 -8.75 5.77 2.15
N GLN A 26 -8.17 6.77 2.84
CA GLN A 26 -6.73 6.82 3.05
C GLN A 26 -6.23 5.72 4.01
N LEU A 27 -7.02 5.38 5.05
CA LEU A 27 -6.73 4.27 5.96
C LEU A 27 -6.74 2.93 5.24
N GLN A 28 -7.72 2.71 4.36
CA GLN A 28 -7.80 1.48 3.58
C GLN A 28 -6.62 1.33 2.62
N LEU A 29 -6.20 2.41 1.96
CA LEU A 29 -4.99 2.41 1.13
C LEU A 29 -3.74 2.15 1.96
N TYR A 30 -3.62 2.78 3.13
CA TYR A 30 -2.52 2.53 4.04
C TYR A 30 -2.48 1.06 4.51
N ALA A 31 -3.63 0.49 4.90
CA ALA A 31 -3.76 -0.89 5.31
C ALA A 31 -3.37 -1.86 4.17
N ALA A 32 -3.90 -1.63 2.96
CA ALA A 32 -3.57 -2.45 1.79
C ALA A 32 -2.07 -2.41 1.47
N VAL A 33 -1.44 -1.23 1.52
CA VAL A 33 0.01 -1.09 1.31
C VAL A 33 0.78 -1.80 2.43
N ALA A 34 0.34 -1.68 3.68
CA ALA A 34 0.99 -2.33 4.81
C ALA A 34 0.91 -3.87 4.72
N ASP A 35 -0.23 -4.42 4.30
CA ASP A 35 -0.40 -5.86 4.09
C ASP A 35 0.46 -6.36 2.92
N GLN A 36 0.50 -5.66 1.79
CA GLN A 36 1.43 -6.01 0.70
C GLN A 36 2.89 -5.97 1.15
N LEU A 37 3.27 -5.01 2.00
CA LEU A 37 4.63 -4.89 2.48
C LEU A 37 5.02 -6.07 3.38
N LYS A 38 4.08 -6.52 4.24
CA LYS A 38 4.27 -7.74 5.05
C LYS A 38 4.43 -8.98 4.18
N GLU A 39 3.59 -9.13 3.17
CA GLU A 39 3.66 -10.24 2.22
C GLU A 39 5.01 -10.26 1.49
N ALA A 40 5.47 -9.10 1.01
CA ALA A 40 6.78 -8.98 0.38
C ALA A 40 7.93 -9.36 1.34
N HIS A 41 7.86 -8.96 2.62
CA HIS A 41 8.83 -9.41 3.63
C HIS A 41 8.80 -10.93 3.86
N HIS A 42 7.60 -11.53 3.86
CA HIS A 42 7.45 -12.98 4.01
C HIS A 42 8.06 -13.73 2.81
N ARG A 43 7.76 -13.30 1.58
CA ARG A 43 8.31 -13.88 0.35
C ARG A 43 9.83 -13.78 0.28
N VAL A 44 10.43 -12.63 0.59
CA VAL A 44 11.90 -12.48 0.63
C VAL A 44 12.56 -13.41 1.65
N ARG A 45 11.85 -13.74 2.74
CA ARG A 45 12.34 -14.71 3.74
C ARG A 45 12.15 -16.15 3.28
N ALA A 46 11.04 -16.46 2.63
CA ALA A 46 10.74 -17.80 2.09
C ALA A 46 11.64 -18.14 0.88
N LEU A 47 11.99 -17.15 0.07
CA LEU A 47 12.86 -17.32 -1.08
C LEU A 47 14.27 -17.71 -0.62
N GLN A 48 14.72 -18.89 -1.07
CA GLN A 48 16.03 -19.46 -0.74
C GLN A 48 17.13 -18.88 -1.63
N VAL A 49 17.27 -17.55 -1.62
CA VAL A 49 18.32 -16.83 -2.37
C VAL A 49 19.62 -16.70 -1.56
N PRO A 50 20.78 -16.54 -2.23
CA PRO A 50 22.05 -16.22 -1.59
C PRO A 50 21.97 -14.94 -0.73
N GLU A 51 22.79 -14.86 0.31
CA GLU A 51 22.73 -13.76 1.28
C GLU A 51 22.91 -12.38 0.63
N GLY A 52 23.80 -12.26 -0.36
CA GLY A 52 23.99 -11.00 -1.10
C GLY A 52 22.73 -10.53 -1.84
N VAL A 53 21.96 -11.46 -2.41
CA VAL A 53 20.69 -11.16 -3.09
C VAL A 53 19.62 -10.81 -2.04
N ARG A 54 19.53 -11.57 -0.95
CA ARG A 54 18.62 -11.29 0.17
C ARG A 54 18.85 -9.90 0.76
N MET A 55 20.10 -9.49 0.94
CA MET A 55 20.45 -8.15 1.43
C MET A 55 20.05 -7.06 0.45
N ALA A 56 20.23 -7.28 -0.86
CA ALA A 56 19.79 -6.34 -1.89
C ALA A 56 18.27 -6.20 -1.91
N LEU A 57 17.52 -7.30 -1.84
CA LEU A 57 16.05 -7.33 -1.76
C LEU A 57 15.55 -6.63 -0.48
N THR A 58 16.17 -6.91 0.66
CA THR A 58 15.84 -6.25 1.94
C THR A 58 16.08 -4.74 1.87
N ARG A 59 17.18 -4.31 1.22
CA ARG A 59 17.46 -2.88 1.01
C ARG A 59 16.44 -2.22 0.10
N LYS A 60 16.04 -2.89 -1.00
CA LYS A 60 14.95 -2.43 -1.88
C LYS A 60 13.65 -2.25 -1.08
N LEU A 61 13.27 -3.21 -0.24
CA LEU A 61 12.12 -3.14 0.66
C LEU A 61 12.19 -1.92 1.58
N LEU A 62 13.31 -1.69 2.27
CA LEU A 62 13.49 -0.54 3.15
C LEU A 62 13.31 0.80 2.41
N ALA A 63 13.81 0.91 1.18
CA ALA A 63 13.63 2.10 0.36
C ALA A 63 12.14 2.32 0.00
N ILE A 64 11.40 1.25 -0.32
CA ILE A 64 9.96 1.32 -0.60
C ILE A 64 9.20 1.77 0.66
N THR A 65 9.53 1.23 1.83
CA THR A 65 8.92 1.62 3.12
C THR A 65 9.19 3.08 3.46
N ALA A 66 10.39 3.58 3.16
CA ALA A 66 10.71 5.00 3.34
C ALA A 66 9.83 5.88 2.44
N VAL A 67 9.62 5.50 1.18
CA VAL A 67 8.70 6.19 0.28
C VAL A 67 7.25 6.09 0.79
N ALA A 68 6.82 4.94 1.31
CA ALA A 68 5.45 4.75 1.80
C ALA A 68 5.05 5.72 2.93
N LYS A 69 6.03 6.18 3.72
CA LYS A 69 5.82 7.21 4.76
C LYS A 69 5.49 8.58 4.18
N HIS A 70 5.90 8.86 2.94
CA HIS A 70 5.75 10.17 2.30
C HIS A 70 4.74 10.16 1.15
N ASP A 71 4.72 9.09 0.36
CA ASP A 71 3.88 8.89 -0.82
C ASP A 71 3.47 7.42 -0.94
N LEU A 72 2.28 7.11 -0.44
CA LEU A 72 1.70 5.77 -0.48
C LEU A 72 1.46 5.28 -1.91
N ALA A 73 1.06 6.16 -2.84
CA ALA A 73 0.77 5.76 -4.21
C ALA A 73 2.05 5.44 -5.00
N ALA A 74 3.13 6.20 -4.76
CA ALA A 74 4.44 5.91 -5.33
C ALA A 74 5.10 4.68 -4.70
N ALA A 75 4.81 4.38 -3.43
CA ALA A 75 5.24 3.15 -2.79
C ALA A 75 4.50 1.93 -3.33
N ALA A 76 3.17 2.00 -3.46
CA ALA A 76 2.35 0.91 -4.00
C ALA A 76 2.83 0.48 -5.41
N ARG A 77 3.06 1.44 -6.31
CA ARG A 77 3.60 1.13 -7.65
C ARG A 77 4.98 0.48 -7.64
N ARG A 78 5.86 0.90 -6.72
CA ARG A 78 7.18 0.29 -6.56
C ARG A 78 7.09 -1.10 -5.95
N LEU A 79 6.17 -1.30 -5.01
CA LEU A 79 5.94 -2.57 -4.34
C LEU A 79 5.35 -3.60 -5.30
N GLU A 80 4.41 -3.19 -6.16
CA GLU A 80 3.86 -4.05 -7.22
C GLU A 80 4.96 -4.54 -8.17
N ARG A 81 5.84 -3.64 -8.64
CA ARG A 81 6.98 -4.03 -9.47
C ARG A 81 7.96 -4.93 -8.72
N PHE A 82 8.18 -4.70 -7.42
CA PHE A 82 9.04 -5.55 -6.60
C PHE A 82 8.44 -6.94 -6.39
N MET A 83 7.12 -7.06 -6.22
CA MET A 83 6.45 -8.36 -6.14
C MET A 83 6.52 -9.11 -7.46
N ALA A 84 6.40 -8.44 -8.61
CA ALA A 84 6.61 -9.07 -9.92
C ALA A 84 8.06 -9.56 -10.11
N ASP A 85 9.05 -8.78 -9.67
CA ASP A 85 10.47 -9.20 -9.65
C ASP A 85 10.64 -10.49 -8.81
N LEU A 86 9.98 -10.57 -7.65
CA LEU A 86 10.00 -11.77 -6.80
C LEU A 86 9.29 -12.99 -7.40
N ASP A 87 8.20 -12.78 -8.13
CA ASP A 87 7.45 -13.84 -8.83
C ASP A 87 8.33 -14.48 -9.92
N ASP A 88 9.03 -13.65 -10.69
CA ASP A 88 10.01 -14.08 -11.69
C ASP A 88 11.17 -14.87 -11.05
N PHE A 89 11.63 -14.48 -9.87
CA PHE A 89 12.64 -15.24 -9.11
C PHE A 89 12.11 -16.60 -8.58
N ASP A 90 10.82 -16.70 -8.26
CA ASP A 90 10.19 -17.94 -7.79
C ASP A 90 9.99 -18.92 -8.95
N GLU A 91 9.47 -18.44 -10.09
CA GLU A 91 9.31 -19.24 -11.33
C GLU A 91 10.66 -19.65 -11.94
N GLY A 92 11.65 -18.74 -11.92
CA GLY A 92 13.00 -19.01 -12.42
C GLY A 92 13.78 -20.04 -11.60
N SER A 93 13.36 -20.31 -10.36
CA SER A 93 13.99 -21.32 -9.50
C SER A 93 13.34 -22.71 -9.60
N GLY A 94 12.25 -22.87 -10.38
CA GLY A 94 11.52 -24.13 -10.55
C GLY A 94 11.72 -24.84 -11.89
N SER A 95 12.58 -24.32 -12.77
CA SER A 95 12.67 -24.76 -14.18
C SER A 95 14.01 -25.43 -14.54
N GLU A 96 14.57 -26.27 -13.66
CA GLU A 96 15.69 -27.18 -13.98
C GLU A 96 15.46 -28.57 -13.37
N GLU A 97 14.27 -29.16 -13.55
CA GLU A 97 14.06 -30.59 -13.31
C GLU A 97 13.10 -31.18 -14.34
N GLU A 98 13.55 -31.31 -15.59
CA GLU A 98 13.12 -32.41 -16.47
C GLU A 98 14.26 -32.69 -17.47
N LEU A 99 15.11 -33.67 -17.11
CA LEU A 99 16.17 -34.27 -17.93
C LEU A 99 15.83 -35.74 -18.16
#